data_AF-A0A645IU90-F1
#
_entry.id   AF-A0A645IU90-F1
#
_cell.length_a   1.000
_cell.length_b   1.000
_cell.length_c   1.000
_cell.angle_alpha   90.00
_cell.angle_beta   90.00
_cell.angle_gamma   90.00
#
_symmetry.space_group_name_H-M   'P 1'
#
loop_
_entity.id
_entity.type
_entity.pdbx_description
1 polymer ?
#
loop_
_entity_poly.entity_id
_entity_poly.type
_entity_poly.pdbx_seq_one_letter_code
_entity_poly.pdbx_strand_id
1 'polypeptide(L)' 'MTVIPMIFMFAVTLSALALVAKNNLLGGNLVIAAIAAVLFILAIVLIVTTFKLFFGKKDKNTHKASA' A
#
# COMPACT_ATOMS: atom_id res chain seq x y z
N MET A 1 -8.05 13.32 -9.78
CA MET A 1 -6.87 14.18 -9.54
C MET A 1 -6.00 13.74 -8.34
N THR A 2 -6.39 12.75 -7.52
CA THR A 2 -5.68 12.39 -6.26
C THR A 2 -5.08 10.98 -6.20
N VAL A 3 -5.29 10.15 -7.22
CA VAL A 3 -4.82 8.74 -7.23
C VAL A 3 -3.30 8.64 -7.37
N ILE A 4 -2.68 9.60 -8.08
CA ILE A 4 -1.22 9.66 -8.28
C ILE A 4 -0.45 9.73 -6.95
N PRO A 5 -0.71 10.70 -6.05
CA PRO A 5 -0.01 10.76 -4.76
C PRO A 5 -0.31 9.55 -3.86
N MET A 6 -1.50 8.96 -3.96
CA MET A 6 -1.87 7.78 -3.18
C MET A 6 -1.00 6.56 -3.52
N ILE A 7 -0.77 6.31 -4.81
CA ILE A 7 0.07 5.19 -5.28
C ILE A 7 1.55 5.47 -4.96
N PHE A 8 1.99 6.71 -5.16
CA PHE A 8 3.37 7.11 -4.90
C PHE A 8 3.76 6.94 -3.42
N MET A 9 2.90 7.38 -2.49
CA MET A 9 3.17 7.25 -1.06
C MET A 9 3.26 5.78 -0.63
N PHE A 10 2.49 4.90 -1.27
CA PHE A 10 2.55 3.46 -1.02
C PHE A 10 3.84 2.83 -1.55
N ALA A 11 4.24 3.17 -2.78
CA ALA A 11 5.50 2.69 -3.38
C ALA A 11 6.72 3.13 -2.57
N VAL A 12 6.71 4.37 -2.07
CA VAL A 12 7.74 4.90 -1.15
C VAL A 12 7.77 4.11 0.16
N THR A 13 6.61 3.78 0.73
CA THR A 13 6.53 3.00 1.97
C THR A 13 7.10 1.59 1.81
N LEU A 14 6.78 0.90 0.71
CA LEU A 14 7.34 -0.43 0.41
C LEU A 14 8.86 -0.38 0.22
N SER A 15 9.34 0.64 -0.49
CA SER A 15 10.78 0.86 -0.71
C SER A 15 11.51 1.14 0.61
N ALA A 16 10.93 1.99 1.47
CA ALA A 16 11.48 2.30 2.78
C ALA A 16 11.52 1.05 3.68
N LEU A 17 10.46 0.23 3.71
CA LEU A 17 10.44 -1.02 4.47
C LEU A 17 11.51 -2.01 4.00
N ALA A 18 11.69 -2.17 2.69
CA ALA A 18 12.73 -3.02 2.13
C ALA A 18 14.14 -2.54 2.54
N LEU A 19 14.34 -1.22 2.55
CA LEU A 19 15.60 -0.60 2.97
C LEU A 19 15.82 -0.76 4.48
N VAL A 20 14.80 -0.57 5.31
CA VAL A 20 14.83 -0.79 6.75
C VAL A 20 15.15 -2.25 7.07
N ALA A 21 14.50 -3.21 6.39
CA ALA A 21 14.78 -4.63 6.58
C ALA A 21 16.24 -4.97 6.24
N LYS A 22 16.75 -4.55 5.07
CA LYS A 22 18.15 -4.77 4.69
C LYS A 22 19.14 -4.12 5.66
N ASN A 23 18.89 -2.87 6.03
CA ASN A 23 19.81 -2.12 6.89
C ASN A 23 19.87 -2.68 8.32
N ASN A 24 18.73 -3.10 8.87
CA ASN A 24 18.67 -3.66 10.23
C ASN A 24 19.15 -5.11 10.31
N LEU A 25 18.99 -5.91 9.24
CA LEU A 25 19.59 -7.25 9.15
C LEU A 25 21.13 -7.19 9.13
N LEU A 26 21.71 -6.22 8.41
CA LEU A 26 23.17 -6.04 8.35
C LEU A 26 23.75 -5.45 9.65
N GLY A 27 22.98 -4.64 10.37
CA GLY A 27 23.39 -4.05 11.64
C GLY A 27 23.20 -4.96 12.86
N GLY A 28 22.77 -6.22 12.67
CA GLY A 28 22.51 -7.17 13.77
C GLY A 28 21.21 -6.91 14.56
N ASN A 29 20.40 -5.93 14.15
CA ASN A 29 19.22 -5.48 14.88
C ASN A 29 17.97 -6.26 14.44
N LEU A 30 17.89 -7.52 14.88
CA LEU A 30 16.83 -8.47 14.48
C LEU A 30 15.42 -8.04 14.88
N VAL A 31 15.27 -7.27 15.95
CA VAL A 31 13.97 -6.79 16.43
C VAL A 31 13.28 -5.88 15.41
N ILE A 32 14.03 -4.93 14.84
CA ILE A 32 13.47 -4.01 13.83
C ILE A 32 13.24 -4.74 12.51
N ALA A 33 14.11 -5.68 12.14
CA ALA A 33 13.90 -6.52 10.97
C ALA A 33 12.62 -7.37 11.08
N ALA A 34 12.37 -7.96 12.26
CA ALA A 34 11.16 -8.75 12.52
C ALA A 34 9.88 -7.89 12.46
N ILE A 35 9.89 -6.71 13.08
CA ILE A 35 8.77 -5.76 13.01
C ILE A 35 8.54 -5.31 11.56
N ALA A 36 9.61 -4.98 10.83
CA ALA A 36 9.52 -4.59 9.43
C ALA A 36 8.93 -5.69 8.55
N ALA A 37 9.27 -6.95 8.81
CA ALA A 37 8.72 -8.10 8.09
C ALA A 37 7.20 -8.25 8.31
N VAL A 38 6.72 -8.10 9.56
CA VAL A 38 5.28 -8.14 9.86
C VAL A 38 4.56 -6.96 9.19
N LEU A 39 5.13 -5.76 9.29
CA LEU A 39 4.59 -4.56 8.64
C LEU A 39 4.54 -4.69 7.11
N PHE A 40 5.52 -5.38 6.51
CA PHE A 40 5.57 -5.61 5.07
C PHE A 40 4.42 -6.49 4.59
N ILE A 41 4.13 -7.58 5.30
CA ILE A 41 2.96 -8.43 5.01
C ILE A 41 1.67 -7.62 5.14
N LEU A 42 1.55 -6.84 6.21
CA LEU A 42 0.38 -5.98 6.44
C LEU A 42 0.19 -4.95 5.33
N ALA A 43 1.27 -4.34 4.85
CA ALA A 43 1.26 -3.38 3.75
C ALA A 43 0.74 -4.02 2.45
N ILE A 44 1.16 -5.23 2.10
CA ILE A 44 0.62 -5.92 0.92
C ILE A 44 -0.89 -6.13 1.05
N VAL A 45 -1.38 -6.56 2.21
CA VAL A 45 -2.82 -6.74 2.47
C VAL A 45 -3.60 -5.43 2.34
N LEU A 46 -3.04 -4.34 2.87
CA LEU A 46 -3.64 -3.00 2.78
C LEU A 46 -3.70 -2.52 1.34
N ILE A 47 -2.66 -2.74 0.54
CA ILE A 47 -2.68 -2.34 -0.87
C ILE A 47 -3.77 -3.11 -1.62
N VAL A 48 -3.85 -4.43 -1.45
CA VAL A 48 -4.83 -5.27 -2.14
C VAL A 48 -6.24 -4.84 -1.75
N THR A 49 -6.48 -4.62 -0.46
CA THR A 49 -7.78 -4.16 0.06
C THR A 49 -8.12 -2.78 -0.46
N THR A 50 -7.16 -1.85 -0.45
CA THR A 50 -7.33 -0.48 -0.94
C THR A 50 -7.63 -0.47 -2.43
N PHE A 51 -6.86 -1.19 -3.24
CA PHE A 51 -7.12 -1.31 -4.68
C PHE A 51 -8.49 -1.94 -4.93
N LYS A 52 -8.87 -3.01 -4.22
CA LYS A 52 -10.23 -3.57 -4.31
C LYS A 52 -11.32 -2.56 -3.96
N LEU A 53 -11.13 -1.78 -2.90
CA LEU A 53 -12.12 -0.80 -2.44
C LEU A 53 -12.22 0.43 -3.36
N PHE A 54 -11.07 0.92 -3.86
CA PHE A 54 -10.99 2.09 -4.76
C PHE A 54 -11.38 1.75 -6.21
N PHE A 55 -10.90 0.63 -6.76
CA PHE A 55 -11.21 0.21 -8.13
C PHE A 55 -12.51 -0.57 -8.25
N GLY A 56 -12.98 -1.22 -7.17
CA GLY A 56 -14.28 -1.90 -7.13
C GLY A 56 -15.47 -0.94 -7.16
N LYS A 57 -15.26 0.36 -6.89
CA LYS A 57 -16.28 1.39 -7.09
C LYS A 57 -16.33 1.87 -8.55
N LYS A 58 -16.43 0.94 -9.49
CA LYS A 58 -16.79 1.23 -10.88
C LYS A 58 -18.23 0.73 -11.09
N ASP A 59 -19.10 1.68 -11.43
CA ASP A 59 -20.52 1.54 -11.81
C ASP A 59 -21.54 1.43 -10.65
N LYS A 60 -22.63 2.22 -10.54
CA LYS A 60 -23.52 2.76 -11.60
C LYS A 60 -24.17 4.08 -11.16
N ASN A 61 -23.93 5.19 -11.86
CA ASN A 61 -24.88 6.32 -11.91
C ASN A 61 -24.83 6.96 -13.29
N THR A 62 -25.12 6.12 -14.29
CA THR A 62 -25.81 6.59 -15.50
C THR A 62 -27.30 6.68 -15.17
N HIS A 63 -27.71 7.73 -14.45
CA HIS A 63 -29.13 8.07 -14.42
C HIS A 63 -29.43 8.88 -15.67
N LYS A 64 -29.79 8.13 -16.71
CA LYS A 64 -30.65 8.56 -17.79
C LYS A 64 -31.97 9.07 -17.19
N ALA A 65 -32.10 10.38 -16.99
CA ALA A 65 -33.35 11.12 -17.16
C ALA A 65 -33.04 12.13 -18.26
N SER A 66 -33.33 11.90 -19.55
CA SER A 66 -34.60 11.49 -20.17
C SER A 66 -35.73 12.43 -19.79
N ALA A 67 -36.18 13.16 -20.84
CA ALA A 67 -37.37 14.00 -20.98
C ALA A 67 -37.24 15.45 -20.48
#